data_AF-A0A239AM82-F1
#
_entry.id   AF-A0A239AM82-F1
#
_cell.length_a   1.000
_cell.length_b   1.000
_cell.length_c   1.000
_cell.angle_alpha   90.00
_cell.angle_beta   90.00
_cell.angle_gamma   90.00
#
_symmetry.space_group_name_H-M   'P 1'
#
loop_
_entity.id
_entity.type
_entity.pdbx_description
1 polymer ?
#
loop_
_entity_poly.entity_id
_entity_poly.type
_entity_poly.pdbx_seq_one_letter_code
_entity_poly.pdbx_strand_id
1 'polypeptide(L)'
;MKITALEIRKKSFEKNFRGYDKEEVDAFLKELSEEWEKVNNATEELQKKLDDSIKEANKMKEVEASLFRTLKTAEDTGASIIEEANEAAEYIVREAHQNADAMLNDAKTKSQNLIETAESKAKQIMEELKNDVSSLVRGYETLVQQRELILKNLKSLSDDIQDNISVSNGNLEKINVHAHLEMVETLTKTEAFTIANVDSIEHSEMTLETIEAPSIETSEEVSETKNPPIESNDELEEENVAEIKNSDISETVAKQEIEEDPENFTQEEAEEDKNKGNKGNSFFDEVG
;
A
#
# COMPACT_ATOMS: atom_id res chain seq x y z
N MET A 1 -64.04 -75.32 -5.40
CA MET A 1 -64.11 -76.75 -5.79
C MET A 1 -65.51 -77.09 -6.30
N LYS A 2 -65.71 -78.26 -6.95
CA LYS A 2 -67.01 -78.67 -7.55
C LYS A 2 -68.00 -79.36 -6.59
N ILE A 3 -67.55 -79.74 -5.38
CA ILE A 3 -68.39 -80.38 -4.35
C ILE A 3 -68.02 -79.76 -2.98
N THR A 4 -69.04 -79.43 -2.20
CA THR A 4 -68.92 -78.84 -0.85
C THR A 4 -69.18 -79.89 0.25
N ALA A 5 -68.67 -79.66 1.46
CA ALA A 5 -68.96 -80.52 2.62
C ALA A 5 -70.48 -80.65 2.87
N LEU A 6 -71.23 -79.55 2.62
CA LEU A 6 -72.69 -79.53 2.72
C LEU A 6 -73.37 -80.42 1.67
N GLU A 7 -72.84 -80.44 0.44
CA GLU A 7 -73.34 -81.31 -0.64
C GLU A 7 -73.03 -82.79 -0.37
N ILE A 8 -71.89 -83.10 0.24
CA ILE A 8 -71.54 -84.46 0.69
C ILE A 8 -72.55 -84.93 1.74
N ARG A 9 -72.87 -84.08 2.72
CA ARG A 9 -73.80 -84.39 3.82
C ARG A 9 -75.26 -84.55 3.37
N LYS A 10 -75.66 -83.85 2.31
CA LYS A 10 -77.02 -83.91 1.74
C LYS A 10 -77.14 -84.92 0.60
N LYS A 11 -76.07 -85.65 0.26
CA LYS A 11 -76.07 -86.57 -0.88
C LYS A 11 -76.94 -87.78 -0.55
N SER A 12 -77.96 -88.01 -1.37
CA SER A 12 -78.75 -89.24 -1.36
C SER A 12 -78.37 -90.13 -2.56
N PHE A 13 -78.45 -91.44 -2.36
CA PHE A 13 -78.19 -92.46 -3.37
C PHE A 13 -79.47 -93.23 -3.71
N GLU A 14 -79.56 -93.74 -4.95
CA GLU A 14 -80.68 -94.58 -5.38
C GLU A 14 -80.66 -95.95 -4.68
N LYS A 15 -81.85 -96.50 -4.37
CA LYS A 15 -81.99 -97.79 -3.67
C LYS A 15 -82.13 -98.93 -4.68
N ASN A 16 -81.23 -99.91 -4.62
CA ASN A 16 -81.28 -101.16 -5.40
C ASN A 16 -81.35 -102.40 -4.48
N PHE A 17 -81.85 -103.53 -5.01
CA PHE A 17 -82.13 -104.77 -4.25
C PHE A 17 -80.91 -105.42 -3.56
N ARG A 18 -79.70 -105.00 -3.93
CA ARG A 18 -78.42 -105.31 -3.26
C ARG A 18 -77.56 -104.05 -3.24
N GLY A 19 -76.92 -103.74 -2.11
CA GLY A 19 -76.11 -102.53 -1.94
C GLY A 19 -75.41 -102.47 -0.57
N TYR A 20 -74.68 -101.39 -0.35
CA TYR A 20 -74.04 -101.08 0.95
C TYR A 20 -75.09 -100.78 2.03
N ASP A 21 -74.71 -100.96 3.29
CA ASP A 21 -75.55 -100.58 4.42
C ASP A 21 -75.72 -99.05 4.46
N LYS A 22 -76.98 -98.61 4.57
CA LYS A 22 -77.33 -97.20 4.59
C LYS A 22 -76.74 -96.51 5.82
N GLU A 23 -76.75 -97.15 6.98
CA GLU A 23 -76.30 -96.53 8.23
C GLU A 23 -74.77 -96.32 8.25
N GLU A 24 -74.03 -97.30 7.72
CA GLU A 24 -72.57 -97.21 7.58
C GLU A 24 -72.15 -96.14 6.56
N VAL A 25 -72.85 -96.08 5.41
CA VAL A 25 -72.62 -95.04 4.39
C VAL A 25 -72.97 -93.65 4.91
N ASP A 26 -74.10 -93.48 5.61
CA ASP A 26 -74.50 -92.20 6.20
C ASP A 26 -73.47 -91.74 7.27
N ALA A 27 -72.90 -92.65 8.05
CA ALA A 27 -71.84 -92.37 9.01
C ALA A 27 -70.52 -91.95 8.32
N PHE A 28 -70.12 -92.67 7.27
CA PHE A 28 -68.92 -92.36 6.49
C PHE A 28 -69.03 -91.00 5.77
N LEU A 29 -70.18 -90.70 5.16
CA LEU A 29 -70.42 -89.39 4.53
C LEU A 29 -70.34 -88.24 5.54
N LYS A 30 -70.78 -88.46 6.78
CA LYS A 30 -70.68 -87.48 7.85
C LYS A 30 -69.21 -87.21 8.23
N GLU A 31 -68.43 -88.26 8.49
CA GLU A 31 -67.00 -88.14 8.80
C GLU A 31 -66.23 -87.49 7.63
N LEU A 32 -66.51 -87.92 6.39
CA LEU A 32 -65.93 -87.33 5.19
C LEU A 32 -66.29 -85.85 5.04
N SER A 33 -67.53 -85.46 5.35
CA SER A 33 -67.94 -84.05 5.31
C SER A 33 -67.20 -83.20 6.35
N GLU A 34 -66.94 -83.74 7.54
CA GLU A 34 -66.21 -83.04 8.62
C GLU A 34 -64.72 -82.88 8.26
N GLU A 35 -64.06 -83.93 7.75
CA GLU A 35 -62.67 -83.84 7.27
C GLU A 35 -62.54 -82.93 6.04
N TRP A 36 -63.51 -82.94 5.13
CA TRP A 36 -63.52 -82.04 3.97
C TRP A 36 -63.64 -80.57 4.38
N GLU A 37 -64.45 -80.27 5.40
CA GLU A 37 -64.59 -78.93 5.96
C GLU A 37 -63.28 -78.47 6.63
N LYS A 38 -62.61 -79.35 7.39
CA LYS A 38 -61.29 -79.06 7.97
C LYS A 38 -60.24 -78.74 6.89
N VAL A 39 -60.17 -79.56 5.85
CA VAL A 39 -59.25 -79.34 4.73
C VAL A 39 -59.56 -78.03 4.02
N ASN A 40 -60.83 -77.74 3.74
CA ASN A 40 -61.22 -76.49 3.09
C ASN A 40 -60.84 -75.26 3.94
N ASN A 41 -61.13 -75.29 5.24
CA ASN A 41 -60.75 -74.21 6.16
C ASN A 41 -59.22 -74.03 6.24
N ALA A 42 -58.46 -75.13 6.29
CA ALA A 42 -57.01 -75.07 6.28
C ALA A 42 -56.47 -74.50 4.95
N THR A 43 -57.07 -74.84 3.80
CA THR A 43 -56.68 -74.27 2.51
C THR A 43 -56.96 -72.77 2.43
N GLU A 44 -58.11 -72.31 2.93
CA GLU A 44 -58.43 -70.88 2.98
C GLU A 44 -57.49 -70.11 3.91
N GLU A 45 -57.16 -70.68 5.08
CA GLU A 45 -56.22 -70.07 6.03
C GLU A 45 -54.80 -70.00 5.44
N LEU A 46 -54.33 -71.08 4.81
CA LEU A 46 -53.02 -71.11 4.15
C LEU A 46 -52.95 -70.11 2.98
N GLN A 47 -54.02 -70.01 2.20
CA GLN A 47 -54.08 -69.07 1.09
C GLN A 47 -54.06 -67.61 1.59
N LYS A 48 -54.76 -67.31 2.69
CA LYS A 48 -54.69 -66.00 3.33
C LYS A 48 -53.29 -65.69 3.85
N LYS A 49 -52.63 -66.64 4.51
CA LYS A 49 -51.23 -66.48 4.99
C LYS A 49 -50.26 -66.25 3.83
N LEU A 50 -50.45 -66.95 2.72
CA LEU A 50 -49.65 -66.77 1.51
C LEU A 50 -49.84 -65.37 0.94
N ASP A 51 -51.09 -64.91 0.80
CA ASP A 51 -51.39 -63.57 0.28
C ASP A 51 -50.80 -62.47 1.17
N ASP A 52 -50.90 -62.63 2.50
CA ASP A 52 -50.34 -61.67 3.45
C ASP A 52 -48.80 -61.66 3.41
N SER A 53 -48.15 -62.82 3.30
CA SER A 53 -46.69 -62.92 3.14
C SER A 53 -46.21 -62.30 1.81
N ILE A 54 -46.95 -62.50 0.71
CA ILE A 54 -46.64 -61.87 -0.58
C ILE A 54 -46.74 -60.35 -0.48
N LYS A 55 -47.78 -59.82 0.17
CA LYS A 55 -47.92 -58.37 0.39
C LYS A 55 -46.76 -57.81 1.20
N GLU A 56 -46.36 -58.49 2.26
CA GLU A 56 -45.22 -58.06 3.09
C GLU A 56 -43.90 -58.10 2.31
N ALA A 57 -43.66 -59.15 1.54
CA ALA A 57 -42.48 -59.25 0.66
C ALA A 57 -42.44 -58.12 -0.38
N ASN A 58 -43.59 -57.79 -0.98
CA ASN A 58 -43.67 -56.67 -1.92
C ASN A 58 -43.41 -55.32 -1.23
N LYS A 59 -43.95 -55.11 -0.03
CA LYS A 59 -43.66 -53.90 0.77
C LYS A 59 -42.17 -53.79 1.10
N MET A 60 -41.53 -54.90 1.48
CA MET A 60 -40.08 -54.92 1.75
C MET A 60 -39.28 -54.54 0.51
N LYS A 61 -39.65 -55.08 -0.67
CA LYS A 61 -39.01 -54.70 -1.95
C LYS A 61 -39.20 -53.22 -2.30
N GLU A 62 -40.36 -52.64 -2.03
CA GLU A 62 -40.60 -51.21 -2.25
C GLU A 62 -39.73 -50.35 -1.32
N VAL A 63 -39.61 -50.74 -0.05
CA VAL A 63 -38.75 -50.06 0.93
C VAL A 63 -37.28 -50.16 0.52
N GLU A 64 -36.82 -51.35 0.13
CA GLU A 64 -35.47 -51.58 -0.36
C GLU A 64 -35.17 -50.73 -1.61
N ALA A 65 -36.07 -50.69 -2.59
CA ALA A 65 -35.91 -49.87 -3.78
C ALA A 65 -35.85 -48.37 -3.45
N SER A 66 -36.65 -47.91 -2.47
CA SER A 66 -36.61 -46.52 -1.99
C SER A 66 -35.29 -46.21 -1.28
N LEU A 67 -34.79 -47.13 -0.45
CA LEU A 67 -33.52 -46.99 0.26
C LEU A 67 -32.36 -46.93 -0.73
N PHE A 68 -32.32 -47.82 -1.73
CA PHE A 68 -31.30 -47.78 -2.77
C PHE A 68 -31.29 -46.47 -3.56
N ARG A 69 -32.47 -45.97 -3.95
CA ARG A 69 -32.57 -44.66 -4.61
C ARG A 69 -32.01 -43.55 -3.73
N THR A 70 -32.36 -43.56 -2.44
CA THR A 70 -31.89 -42.54 -1.50
C THR A 70 -30.37 -42.61 -1.32
N LEU A 71 -29.81 -43.81 -1.18
CA LEU A 71 -28.38 -44.03 -1.04
C LEU A 71 -27.63 -43.57 -2.29
N LYS A 72 -28.13 -43.93 -3.47
CA LYS A 72 -27.55 -43.50 -4.74
C LYS A 72 -27.59 -41.99 -4.91
N THR A 73 -28.72 -41.35 -4.62
CA THR A 73 -28.82 -39.89 -4.65
C THR A 73 -27.85 -39.24 -3.65
N ALA A 74 -27.67 -39.82 -2.47
CA ALA A 74 -26.71 -39.30 -1.48
C ALA A 74 -25.27 -39.45 -1.96
N GLU A 75 -24.91 -40.57 -2.61
CA GLU A 75 -23.61 -40.79 -3.25
C GLU A 75 -23.36 -39.79 -4.38
N ASP A 76 -24.31 -39.65 -5.31
CA ASP A 76 -24.24 -38.70 -6.43
C ASP A 76 -24.11 -37.26 -5.94
N THR A 77 -24.85 -36.90 -4.88
CA THR A 77 -24.78 -35.57 -4.25
C THR A 77 -23.43 -35.37 -3.57
N GLY A 78 -22.91 -36.38 -2.86
CA GLY A 78 -21.59 -36.32 -2.24
C GLY A 78 -20.48 -36.12 -3.28
N ALA A 79 -20.54 -36.85 -4.40
CA ALA A 79 -19.61 -36.68 -5.50
C ALA A 79 -19.69 -35.28 -6.12
N SER A 80 -20.90 -34.76 -6.36
CA SER A 80 -21.12 -33.41 -6.87
C SER A 80 -20.58 -32.33 -5.93
N ILE A 81 -20.76 -32.48 -4.61
CA ILE A 81 -20.22 -31.53 -3.61
C ILE A 81 -18.69 -31.52 -3.65
N ILE A 82 -18.06 -32.69 -3.78
CA ILE A 82 -16.60 -32.80 -3.84
C ILE A 82 -16.08 -32.14 -5.13
N GLU A 83 -16.74 -32.36 -6.27
CA GLU A 83 -16.38 -31.74 -7.54
C GLU A 83 -16.50 -30.20 -7.47
N GLU A 84 -17.61 -29.68 -6.96
CA GLU A 84 -17.84 -28.24 -6.79
C GLU A 84 -16.83 -27.62 -5.81
N ALA A 85 -16.51 -28.30 -4.71
CA ALA A 85 -15.51 -27.83 -3.76
C ALA A 85 -14.10 -27.77 -4.37
N ASN A 86 -13.74 -28.76 -5.21
CA ASN A 86 -12.47 -28.76 -5.92
C ASN A 86 -12.41 -27.64 -6.96
N GLU A 87 -13.47 -27.45 -7.76
CA GLU A 87 -13.54 -26.36 -8.74
C GLU A 87 -13.45 -24.98 -8.05
N ALA A 88 -14.17 -24.80 -6.95
CA ALA A 88 -14.10 -23.58 -6.14
C ALA A 88 -12.70 -23.35 -5.57
N ALA A 89 -12.03 -24.39 -5.06
CA ALA A 89 -10.67 -24.29 -4.56
C ALA A 89 -9.68 -23.90 -5.66
N GLU A 90 -9.76 -24.54 -6.84
CA GLU A 90 -8.94 -24.19 -7.99
C GLU A 90 -9.19 -22.75 -8.46
N TYR A 91 -10.45 -22.30 -8.45
CA TYR A 91 -10.82 -20.93 -8.77
C TYR A 91 -10.20 -19.94 -7.79
N ILE A 92 -10.32 -20.18 -6.48
CA ILE A 92 -9.74 -19.33 -5.44
C ILE A 92 -8.22 -19.25 -5.58
N VAL A 93 -7.55 -20.38 -5.80
CA VAL A 93 -6.09 -20.42 -6.00
C VAL A 93 -5.69 -19.62 -7.24
N ARG A 94 -6.42 -19.79 -8.35
CA ARG A 94 -6.17 -19.05 -9.59
C ARG A 94 -6.37 -17.55 -9.42
N GLU A 95 -7.44 -17.14 -8.75
CA GLU A 95 -7.74 -15.73 -8.45
C GLU A 95 -6.68 -15.13 -7.51
N ALA A 96 -6.27 -15.86 -6.47
CA ALA A 96 -5.22 -15.44 -5.55
C ALA A 96 -3.89 -15.23 -6.28
N HIS A 97 -3.51 -16.13 -7.20
CA HIS A 97 -2.32 -15.96 -8.04
C HIS A 97 -2.42 -14.73 -8.94
N GLN A 98 -3.55 -14.53 -9.62
CA GLN A 98 -3.75 -13.34 -10.47
C GLN A 98 -3.66 -12.03 -9.68
N ASN A 99 -4.25 -11.99 -8.49
CA ASN A 99 -4.20 -10.83 -7.61
C ASN A 99 -2.78 -10.57 -7.09
N ALA A 100 -2.05 -11.64 -6.72
CA ALA A 100 -0.65 -11.52 -6.30
C ALA A 100 0.24 -10.99 -7.43
N ASP A 101 0.08 -11.50 -8.66
CA ASP A 101 0.81 -11.03 -9.83
C ASP A 101 0.48 -9.57 -10.16
N ALA A 102 -0.80 -9.19 -10.06
CA ALA A 102 -1.23 -7.81 -10.25
C ALA A 102 -0.59 -6.87 -9.20
N MET A 103 -0.58 -7.28 -7.92
CA MET A 103 0.03 -6.53 -6.84
C MET A 103 1.56 -6.38 -7.02
N LEU A 104 2.25 -7.45 -7.44
CA LEU A 104 3.68 -7.40 -7.72
C LEU A 104 4.01 -6.47 -8.89
N ASN A 105 3.20 -6.50 -9.96
CA ASN A 105 3.39 -5.61 -11.10
C ASN A 105 3.13 -4.14 -10.74
N ASP A 106 2.09 -3.86 -9.95
CA ASP A 106 1.82 -2.51 -9.44
C ASP A 106 2.95 -2.00 -8.54
N ALA A 107 3.40 -2.82 -7.59
CA ALA A 107 4.53 -2.48 -6.71
C ALA A 107 5.82 -2.22 -7.50
N LYS A 108 6.12 -3.05 -8.50
CA LYS A 108 7.27 -2.87 -9.39
C LYS A 108 7.18 -1.58 -10.19
N THR A 109 6.01 -1.28 -10.75
CA THR A 109 5.77 -0.04 -11.52
C THR A 109 5.94 1.18 -10.62
N LYS A 110 5.35 1.18 -9.42
CA LYS A 110 5.51 2.25 -8.42
C LYS A 110 6.97 2.43 -8.02
N SER A 111 7.70 1.34 -7.79
CA SER A 111 9.13 1.40 -7.46
C SER A 111 9.95 2.00 -8.60
N GLN A 112 9.69 1.61 -9.85
CA GLN A 112 10.39 2.15 -11.02
C GLN A 112 10.13 3.65 -11.17
N ASN A 113 8.87 4.08 -11.05
CA ASN A 113 8.51 5.50 -11.09
C ASN A 113 9.17 6.29 -9.95
N LEU A 114 9.24 5.72 -8.75
CA LEU A 114 9.91 6.37 -7.62
C LEU A 114 11.40 6.56 -7.89
N ILE A 115 12.07 5.53 -8.42
CA ILE A 115 13.49 5.61 -8.79
C ILE A 115 13.70 6.67 -9.87
N GLU A 116 12.89 6.65 -10.94
CA GLU A 116 13.00 7.62 -12.03
C GLU A 116 12.78 9.07 -11.55
N THR A 117 11.78 9.30 -10.70
CA THR A 117 11.53 10.63 -10.14
C THR A 117 12.65 11.08 -9.19
N ALA A 118 13.22 10.18 -8.39
CA ALA A 118 14.36 10.48 -7.53
C ALA A 118 15.62 10.81 -8.34
N GLU A 119 15.91 10.04 -9.39
CA GLU A 119 17.03 10.29 -10.29
C GLU A 119 16.87 11.62 -11.04
N SER A 120 15.66 11.94 -11.50
CA SER A 120 15.35 13.22 -12.15
C SER A 120 15.58 14.40 -11.21
N LYS A 121 15.06 14.32 -9.97
CA LYS A 121 15.29 15.34 -8.93
C LYS A 121 16.77 15.49 -8.60
N ALA A 122 17.50 14.40 -8.45
CA ALA A 122 18.94 14.44 -8.18
C ALA A 122 19.71 15.14 -9.29
N LYS A 123 19.38 14.85 -10.56
CA LYS A 123 19.96 15.55 -11.73
C LYS A 123 19.66 17.04 -11.71
N GLN A 124 18.42 17.42 -11.39
CA GLN A 124 18.03 18.83 -11.29
C GLN A 124 18.84 19.55 -10.20
N ILE A 125 18.93 18.98 -9.00
CA ILE A 125 19.71 19.55 -7.89
C ILE A 125 21.19 19.68 -8.27
N MET A 126 21.76 18.68 -8.95
CA MET A 126 23.15 18.72 -9.41
C MET A 126 23.40 19.84 -10.42
N GLU A 127 22.45 20.08 -11.33
CA GLU A 127 22.57 21.17 -12.31
C GLU A 127 22.41 22.55 -11.65
N GLU A 128 21.47 22.69 -10.72
CA GLU A 128 21.31 23.90 -9.89
C GLU A 128 22.60 24.20 -9.11
N LEU A 129 23.14 23.20 -8.40
CA LEU A 129 24.39 23.34 -7.65
C LEU A 129 25.56 23.73 -8.55
N LYS A 130 25.67 23.15 -9.75
CA LYS A 130 26.71 23.50 -10.72
C LYS A 130 26.60 24.96 -11.17
N ASN A 131 25.38 25.45 -11.38
CA ASN A 131 25.13 26.85 -11.73
C ASN A 131 25.51 27.78 -10.57
N ASP A 132 25.13 27.43 -9.34
CA ASP A 132 25.47 28.19 -8.14
C ASP A 132 26.98 28.27 -7.92
N VAL A 133 27.68 27.13 -8.03
CA VAL A 133 29.15 27.09 -7.94
C VAL A 133 29.78 27.94 -9.03
N SER A 134 29.29 27.86 -10.28
CA SER A 134 29.81 28.66 -11.38
C SER A 134 29.59 30.17 -11.16
N SER A 135 28.44 30.54 -10.60
CA SER A 135 28.12 31.93 -10.21
C SER A 135 29.04 32.42 -9.09
N LEU A 136 29.25 31.58 -8.06
CA LEU A 136 30.12 31.88 -6.93
C LEU A 136 31.58 32.09 -7.38
N VAL A 137 32.08 31.25 -8.28
CA VAL A 137 33.43 31.40 -8.86
C VAL A 137 33.56 32.73 -9.60
N ARG A 138 32.58 33.09 -10.45
CA ARG A 138 32.57 34.39 -11.15
C ARG A 138 32.52 35.58 -10.18
N GLY A 139 31.73 35.47 -9.13
CA GLY A 139 31.66 36.47 -8.06
C GLY A 139 33.00 36.64 -7.36
N TYR A 140 33.68 35.53 -7.04
CA TYR A 140 35.00 35.54 -6.44
C TYR A 140 36.06 36.18 -7.37
N GLU A 141 36.07 35.82 -8.66
CA GLU A 141 36.95 36.44 -9.66
C GLU A 141 36.75 37.95 -9.73
N THR A 142 35.49 38.41 -9.73
CA THR A 142 35.15 39.84 -9.75
C THR A 142 35.66 40.55 -8.48
N LEU A 143 35.50 39.92 -7.31
CA LEU A 143 35.99 40.47 -6.03
C LEU A 143 37.53 40.59 -6.03
N VAL A 144 38.24 39.59 -6.56
CA VAL A 144 39.70 39.65 -6.71
C VAL A 144 40.10 40.79 -7.62
N GLN A 145 39.41 40.99 -8.75
CA GLN A 145 39.67 42.12 -9.66
C GLN A 145 39.44 43.48 -8.97
N GLN A 146 38.36 43.61 -8.20
CA GLN A 146 38.09 44.83 -7.42
C GLN A 146 39.18 45.09 -6.37
N ARG A 147 39.64 44.04 -5.68
CA ARG A 147 40.74 44.14 -4.71
C ARG A 147 42.02 44.65 -5.39
N GLU A 148 42.40 44.11 -6.54
CA GLU A 148 43.58 44.55 -7.29
C GLU A 148 43.47 46.02 -7.73
N LEU A 149 42.28 46.45 -8.17
CA LEU A 149 42.02 47.84 -8.52
C LEU A 149 42.16 48.78 -7.32
N ILE A 150 41.62 48.40 -6.16
CA ILE A 150 41.78 49.18 -4.92
C ILE A 150 43.26 49.26 -4.52
N LEU A 151 44.00 48.15 -4.57
CA LEU A 151 45.44 48.15 -4.28
C LEU A 151 46.22 49.06 -5.24
N LYS A 152 45.88 49.05 -6.53
CA LYS A 152 46.49 49.94 -7.52
C LYS A 152 46.17 51.41 -7.22
N ASN A 153 44.92 51.73 -6.89
CA ASN A 153 44.50 53.08 -6.54
C ASN A 153 45.20 53.57 -5.27
N LEU A 154 45.29 52.72 -4.24
CA LEU A 154 45.98 53.04 -2.99
C LEU A 154 47.48 53.28 -3.23
N LYS A 155 48.10 52.47 -4.09
CA LYS A 155 49.49 52.67 -4.50
C LYS A 155 49.68 54.01 -5.21
N SER A 156 48.82 54.33 -6.18
CA SER A 156 48.86 55.61 -6.89
C SER A 156 48.73 56.78 -5.92
N LEU A 157 47.76 56.73 -5.00
CA LEU A 157 47.57 57.77 -3.99
C LEU A 157 48.81 57.91 -3.08
N SER A 158 49.45 56.81 -2.70
CA SER A 158 50.69 56.84 -1.92
C SER A 158 51.83 57.48 -2.70
N ASP A 159 51.96 57.18 -3.99
CA ASP A 159 52.96 57.79 -4.87
C ASP A 159 52.70 59.30 -5.02
N ASP A 160 51.43 59.71 -5.20
CA ASP A 160 51.02 61.13 -5.27
C ASP A 160 51.32 61.89 -3.96
N ILE A 161 51.05 61.28 -2.81
CA ILE A 161 51.39 61.85 -1.49
C ILE A 161 52.91 62.00 -1.35
N GLN A 162 53.67 60.99 -1.77
CA GLN A 162 55.13 61.01 -1.71
C GLN A 162 55.72 62.12 -2.61
N ASP A 163 55.16 62.31 -3.80
CA ASP A 163 55.55 63.38 -4.71
C ASP A 163 55.24 64.75 -4.11
N ASN A 164 54.05 64.94 -3.54
CA ASN A 164 53.68 66.20 -2.85
C ASN A 164 54.58 66.52 -1.65
N ILE A 165 54.92 65.52 -0.82
CA ILE A 165 55.87 65.68 0.29
C ILE A 165 57.25 66.10 -0.25
N SER A 166 57.70 65.48 -1.34
CA SER A 166 58.99 65.80 -1.98
C SER A 166 59.02 67.24 -2.52
N VAL A 167 57.94 67.68 -3.18
CA VAL A 167 57.78 69.07 -3.65
C VAL A 167 57.76 70.06 -2.48
N SER A 168 56.99 69.77 -1.42
CA SER A 168 56.92 70.61 -0.22
C SER A 168 58.28 70.74 0.46
N ASN A 169 59.00 69.63 0.67
CA ASN A 169 60.35 69.64 1.24
C ASN A 169 61.34 70.43 0.36
N GLY A 170 61.29 70.24 -0.96
CA GLY A 170 62.13 71.02 -1.88
C GLY A 170 61.80 72.53 -1.87
N ASN A 171 60.55 72.91 -1.60
CA ASN A 171 60.17 74.31 -1.42
C ASN A 171 60.65 74.86 -0.07
N LEU A 172 60.61 74.06 1.00
CA LEU A 172 61.17 74.43 2.31
C LEU A 172 62.70 74.63 2.23
N GLU A 173 63.43 73.80 1.50
CA GLU A 173 64.87 73.97 1.29
C GLU A 173 65.24 75.26 0.53
N LYS A 174 64.34 75.76 -0.32
CA LYS A 174 64.53 77.02 -1.07
C LYS A 174 64.25 78.27 -0.23
N ILE A 175 63.62 78.14 0.93
CA ILE A 175 63.38 79.28 1.83
C ILE A 175 64.68 79.61 2.55
N ASN A 176 65.47 80.51 1.96
CA ASN A 176 66.64 81.07 2.62
C ASN A 176 66.20 82.14 3.62
N VAL A 177 65.94 81.72 4.86
CA VAL A 177 65.53 82.59 5.96
C VAL A 177 66.53 83.73 6.18
N HIS A 178 67.81 83.50 5.89
CA HIS A 178 68.87 84.49 6.04
C HIS A 178 68.77 85.61 4.98
N ALA A 179 68.47 85.27 3.73
CA ALA A 179 68.26 86.26 2.66
C ALA A 179 67.01 87.11 2.91
N HIS A 180 65.95 86.51 3.47
CA HIS A 180 64.75 87.27 3.87
C HIS A 180 65.04 88.19 5.08
N LEU A 181 65.86 87.76 6.04
CA LEU A 181 66.29 88.60 7.17
C LEU A 181 67.15 89.78 6.70
N GLU A 182 68.03 89.57 5.73
CA GLU A 182 68.88 90.61 5.13
C GLU A 182 68.07 91.63 4.31
N MET A 183 67.03 91.19 3.58
CA MET A 183 66.06 92.10 2.94
C MET A 183 65.30 92.96 3.96
N VAL A 184 64.89 92.40 5.10
CA VAL A 184 64.23 93.18 6.16
C VAL A 184 65.20 94.18 6.80
N GLU A 185 66.46 93.81 7.01
CA GLU A 185 67.50 94.74 7.51
C GLU A 185 67.84 95.86 6.52
N THR A 186 67.83 95.60 5.22
CA THR A 186 68.11 96.62 4.19
C THR A 186 66.94 97.57 3.98
N LEU A 187 65.70 97.06 4.02
CA LEU A 187 64.48 97.88 3.97
C LEU A 187 64.32 98.79 5.20
N THR A 188 64.76 98.34 6.37
CA THR A 188 64.81 99.18 7.57
C THR A 188 65.91 100.25 7.52
N LYS A 189 67.06 99.97 6.88
CA LYS A 189 68.15 100.94 6.69
C LYS A 189 67.90 101.99 5.59
N THR A 190 66.97 101.76 4.66
CA THR A 190 66.74 102.63 3.50
C THR A 190 65.66 103.70 3.71
N GLU A 191 65.09 103.83 4.92
CA GLU A 191 64.03 104.81 5.26
C GLU A 191 62.87 104.88 4.23
N ALA A 192 62.60 103.78 3.53
CA ALA A 192 61.63 103.69 2.44
C ALA A 192 60.16 103.86 2.90
N PHE A 193 59.92 104.05 4.20
CA PHE A 193 58.62 104.31 4.81
C PHE A 193 58.52 105.72 5.42
N THR A 194 59.10 106.72 4.75
CA THR A 194 58.86 108.13 5.10
C THR A 194 57.73 108.72 4.25
N ILE A 195 56.83 109.47 4.90
CA ILE A 195 55.57 110.01 4.35
C ILE A 195 55.76 110.88 3.08
N ALA A 196 56.97 111.34 2.79
CA ALA A 196 57.28 112.19 1.64
C ALA A 196 57.32 111.45 0.28
N ASN A 197 57.33 110.11 0.27
CA ASN A 197 57.46 109.32 -0.97
C ASN A 197 56.15 108.62 -1.39
N VAL A 198 55.01 109.06 -0.85
CA VAL A 198 53.69 108.45 -1.06
C VAL A 198 53.08 108.78 -2.43
N ASP A 199 53.44 109.90 -3.06
CA ASP A 199 52.84 110.33 -4.34
C ASP A 199 53.44 109.64 -5.58
N SER A 200 54.46 108.78 -5.42
CA SER A 200 55.10 108.04 -6.53
C SER A 200 54.73 106.56 -6.61
N ILE A 201 53.77 106.11 -5.78
CA ILE A 201 53.33 104.72 -5.76
C ILE A 201 52.15 104.57 -6.74
N GLU A 202 52.47 104.22 -7.99
CA GLU A 202 51.45 103.69 -8.91
C GLU A 202 50.75 102.49 -8.25
N HIS A 203 49.43 102.59 -8.10
CA HIS A 203 48.60 101.49 -7.65
C HIS A 203 48.51 100.46 -8.77
N SER A 204 49.43 99.49 -8.78
CA SER A 204 49.11 98.19 -9.38
C SER A 204 48.13 97.48 -8.46
N GLU A 205 46.86 97.48 -8.86
CA GLU A 205 45.83 96.64 -8.28
C GLU A 205 46.30 95.17 -8.34
N MET A 206 46.50 94.58 -7.16
CA MET A 206 46.57 93.13 -7.00
C MET A 206 45.19 92.57 -7.32
N THR A 207 45.07 91.89 -8.46
CA THR A 207 43.96 90.97 -8.69
C THR A 207 44.17 89.76 -7.77
N LEU A 208 43.42 89.70 -6.68
CA LEU A 208 43.23 88.45 -5.95
C LEU A 208 42.39 87.53 -6.84
N GLU A 209 43.03 86.54 -7.47
CA GLU A 209 42.31 85.32 -7.83
C GLU A 209 42.01 84.57 -6.53
N THR A 210 40.79 84.76 -6.05
CA THR A 210 40.20 83.90 -5.02
C THR A 210 40.14 82.48 -5.60
N ILE A 211 40.99 81.60 -5.09
CA ILE A 211 40.83 80.16 -5.29
C ILE A 211 39.54 79.78 -4.56
N GLU A 212 38.49 79.51 -5.31
CA GLU A 212 37.24 78.98 -4.77
C GLU A 212 37.51 77.60 -4.18
N ALA A 213 37.37 77.48 -2.85
CA ALA A 213 37.42 76.20 -2.17
C ALA A 213 36.30 75.28 -2.72
N PRO A 214 36.53 73.97 -2.84
CA PRO A 214 35.56 73.06 -3.43
C PRO A 214 34.27 73.07 -2.59
N SER A 215 33.16 73.40 -3.24
CA SER A 215 31.81 73.24 -2.70
C SER A 215 31.54 71.75 -2.51
N ILE A 216 31.52 71.32 -1.25
CA ILE A 216 30.96 70.03 -0.84
C ILE A 216 29.44 70.20 -0.89
N GLU A 217 28.82 69.75 -1.98
CA GLU A 217 27.38 69.46 -1.97
C GLU A 217 27.17 68.10 -1.31
N THR A 218 26.90 68.14 -0.01
CA THR A 218 26.06 67.16 0.66
C THR A 218 24.62 67.36 0.22
N SER A 219 24.10 66.44 -0.57
CA SER A 219 22.67 66.16 -0.64
C SER A 219 22.46 64.66 -0.83
N GLU A 220 21.63 64.15 0.08
CA GLU A 220 21.20 62.77 0.24
C GLU A 220 20.34 62.31 -0.93
N GLU A 221 20.54 61.07 -1.37
CA GLU A 221 19.45 60.11 -1.62
C GLU A 221 20.05 58.70 -1.68
N VAL A 222 20.19 58.07 -0.51
CA VAL A 222 20.35 56.62 -0.41
C VAL A 222 18.97 56.06 -0.12
N SER A 223 18.42 55.32 -1.08
CA SER A 223 17.19 54.56 -0.93
C SER A 223 17.38 53.47 0.13
N GLU A 224 16.59 53.58 1.21
CA GLU A 224 16.45 52.54 2.23
C GLU A 224 15.84 51.28 1.59
N THR A 225 16.69 50.28 1.34
CA THR A 225 16.25 48.90 1.19
C THR A 225 16.12 48.29 2.59
N LYS A 226 14.87 48.13 3.00
CA LYS A 226 14.41 47.55 4.25
C LYS A 226 14.83 46.07 4.31
N ASN A 227 15.84 45.74 5.13
CA ASN A 227 16.08 44.36 5.55
C ASN A 227 15.04 43.96 6.62
N PRO A 228 14.54 42.71 6.60
CA PRO A 228 13.58 42.22 7.59
C PRO A 228 14.27 41.86 8.92
N PRO A 229 13.57 41.94 10.07
CA PRO A 229 14.10 41.51 11.36
C PRO A 229 14.13 39.99 11.50
N ILE A 230 15.21 39.49 12.10
CA ILE A 230 15.26 38.18 12.76
C ILE A 230 14.74 38.41 14.18
N GLU A 231 13.58 37.86 14.50
CA GLU A 231 13.15 37.61 15.87
C GLU A 231 12.83 36.12 16.03
N SER A 232 13.51 35.51 16.99
CA SER A 232 13.20 34.22 17.58
C SER A 232 12.75 34.47 19.03
N ASN A 233 11.49 34.25 19.34
CA ASN A 233 11.02 33.27 20.34
C ASN A 233 9.53 33.44 20.68
N ASP A 234 8.87 32.29 20.76
CA ASP A 234 7.78 31.90 21.66
C ASP A 234 6.55 32.80 21.80
N GLU A 235 5.45 32.38 21.18
CA GLU A 235 4.22 32.12 21.94
C GLU A 235 3.30 31.13 21.19
N LEU A 236 2.75 30.22 21.98
CA LEU A 236 1.84 29.14 21.62
C LEU A 236 0.44 29.70 21.27
N GLU A 237 -0.28 28.98 20.40
CA GLU A 237 -1.69 28.53 20.58
C GLU A 237 -2.54 28.50 19.29
N GLU A 238 -3.22 27.35 19.16
CA GLU A 238 -4.44 27.02 18.39
C GLU A 238 -4.40 26.85 16.86
N GLU A 239 -4.09 25.60 16.46
CA GLU A 239 -4.60 24.99 15.22
C GLU A 239 -6.12 24.73 15.32
N ASN A 240 -6.88 25.28 14.37
CA ASN A 240 -8.23 24.83 14.04
C ASN A 240 -8.13 23.74 12.95
N VAL A 241 -8.40 22.49 13.31
CA VAL A 241 -8.64 21.39 12.36
C VAL A 241 -10.11 20.99 12.44
N ALA A 242 -10.84 21.22 11.35
CA ALA A 242 -12.18 20.70 11.14
C ALA A 242 -12.13 19.25 10.61
N GLU A 243 -12.70 18.35 11.42
CA GLU A 243 -13.72 17.36 11.06
C GLU A 243 -13.37 16.22 10.08
N ILE A 244 -13.17 14.99 10.60
CA ILE A 244 -13.75 13.75 10.01
C ILE A 244 -14.26 12.85 11.14
N LYS A 245 -15.51 12.41 10.99
CA LYS A 245 -16.33 11.67 11.96
C LYS A 245 -15.92 10.20 12.12
N ASN A 246 -15.96 9.76 13.37
CA ASN A 246 -15.81 8.38 13.82
C ASN A 246 -16.90 7.45 13.28
N SER A 247 -16.49 6.25 12.86
CA SER A 247 -17.34 5.07 12.77
C SER A 247 -16.80 4.00 13.71
N ASP A 248 -17.69 3.49 14.57
CA ASP A 248 -17.54 2.35 15.45
C ASP A 248 -16.83 1.15 14.81
N ILE A 249 -15.90 0.51 15.54
CA ILE A 249 -15.78 -0.95 15.59
C ILE A 249 -15.30 -1.35 17.00
N SER A 250 -16.05 -2.29 17.55
CA SER A 250 -15.92 -2.98 18.83
C SER A 250 -14.57 -3.68 19.03
N GLU A 251 -13.92 -3.43 20.18
CA GLU A 251 -12.92 -4.32 20.76
C GLU A 251 -13.61 -5.49 21.46
N THR A 252 -13.52 -6.67 20.84
CA THR A 252 -13.58 -7.95 21.55
C THR A 252 -12.46 -8.82 21.02
N VAL A 253 -11.37 -8.97 21.80
CA VAL A 253 -10.38 -10.02 21.54
C VAL A 253 -10.11 -10.75 22.85
N ALA A 254 -10.53 -12.00 22.85
CA ALA A 254 -10.24 -13.00 23.86
C ALA A 254 -8.73 -13.32 23.87
N LYS A 255 -8.14 -13.38 25.07
CA LYS A 255 -6.84 -14.01 25.29
C LYS A 255 -7.06 -15.53 25.35
N GLN A 256 -6.48 -16.27 24.40
CA GLN A 256 -6.16 -17.68 24.58
C GLN A 256 -4.65 -17.81 24.78
N GLU A 257 -4.30 -18.46 25.88
CA GLU A 257 -2.97 -18.94 26.20
C GLU A 257 -2.54 -20.01 25.18
N ILE A 258 -1.32 -19.89 24.67
CA ILE A 258 -0.64 -20.97 23.94
C ILE A 258 0.45 -21.45 24.88
N GLU A 259 0.26 -22.62 25.47
CA GLU A 259 1.33 -23.41 26.07
C GLU A 259 2.12 -24.10 24.95
N GLU A 260 3.42 -23.83 24.89
CA GLU A 260 4.39 -24.58 24.11
C GLU A 260 4.72 -25.88 24.87
N ASP A 261 4.59 -27.03 24.18
CA ASP A 261 5.22 -28.28 24.59
C ASP A 261 5.99 -28.82 23.38
N PRO A 262 7.33 -28.96 23.44
CA PRO A 262 8.12 -29.52 22.36
C PRO A 262 8.40 -30.99 22.67
N GLU A 263 7.96 -31.93 21.82
CA GLU A 263 8.68 -33.18 21.55
C GLU A 263 7.93 -34.03 20.50
N ASN A 264 8.57 -34.23 19.34
CA ASN A 264 9.08 -35.54 18.89
C ASN A 264 9.17 -35.58 17.36
N PHE A 265 10.34 -35.21 16.83
CA PHE A 265 10.75 -35.53 15.46
C PHE A 265 11.18 -36.98 15.41
N THR A 266 10.40 -37.84 14.75
CA THR A 266 10.90 -39.11 14.22
C THR A 266 11.00 -39.01 12.71
N GLN A 267 12.22 -39.19 12.23
CA GLN A 267 12.56 -39.33 10.82
C GLN A 267 12.18 -40.74 10.37
N GLU A 268 11.47 -40.85 9.25
CA GLU A 268 11.51 -42.04 8.41
C GLU A 268 11.45 -41.60 6.94
N GLU A 269 12.54 -41.89 6.22
CA GLU A 269 12.66 -41.68 4.77
C GLU A 269 12.08 -42.87 4.00
N ALA A 270 11.59 -42.53 2.80
CA ALA A 270 11.49 -43.33 1.58
C ALA A 270 10.41 -44.43 1.49
N GLU A 271 9.52 -44.30 0.51
CA GLU A 271 9.55 -45.12 -0.70
C GLU A 271 8.61 -44.55 -1.80
N GLU A 272 9.15 -44.35 -3.00
CA GLU A 272 8.41 -44.25 -4.24
C GLU A 272 7.75 -45.61 -4.53
N ASP A 273 6.44 -45.64 -4.79
CA ASP A 273 5.94 -46.65 -5.71
C ASP A 273 4.78 -46.18 -6.58
N LYS A 274 4.87 -46.57 -7.84
CA LYS A 274 3.95 -46.27 -8.92
C LYS A 274 2.64 -47.02 -8.67
N ASN A 275 1.49 -46.35 -8.84
CA ASN A 275 0.34 -47.11 -9.32
C ASN A 275 -0.56 -46.34 -10.28
N LYS A 276 -0.73 -46.98 -11.44
CA LYS A 276 -1.62 -46.60 -12.52
C LYS A 276 -3.07 -46.84 -12.09
N GLY A 277 -3.92 -45.91 -12.50
CA GLY A 277 -5.32 -46.11 -12.88
C GLY A 277 -6.13 -47.10 -12.04
N ASN A 278 -6.91 -46.56 -11.11
CA ASN A 278 -8.14 -47.21 -10.68
C ASN A 278 -9.30 -46.25 -10.95
N LYS A 279 -9.95 -46.41 -12.11
CA LYS A 279 -11.31 -45.89 -12.29
C LYS A 279 -12.14 -46.66 -11.27
N GLY A 280 -12.74 -45.96 -10.32
CA GLY A 280 -13.60 -46.56 -9.32
C GLY A 280 -14.71 -47.33 -10.02
N ASN A 281 -14.63 -48.66 -9.99
CA ASN A 281 -15.80 -49.50 -10.20
C ASN A 281 -16.73 -49.21 -9.03
N SER A 282 -17.86 -48.54 -9.32
CA SER A 282 -18.95 -48.42 -8.37
C SER A 282 -19.41 -49.84 -8.02
N PHE A 283 -19.48 -50.12 -6.73
CA PHE A 283 -19.95 -51.40 -6.16
C PHE A 283 -21.33 -51.83 -6.69
N PHE A 284 -22.12 -50.89 -7.23
CA PHE A 284 -23.44 -51.14 -7.78
C PHE A 284 -23.47 -51.52 -9.27
N ASP A 285 -22.37 -51.38 -10.01
CA ASP A 285 -22.31 -51.83 -11.42
C ASP A 285 -22.15 -53.36 -11.54
N GLU A 286 -21.84 -54.07 -10.45
CA GLU A 286 -21.61 -55.52 -10.45
C GLU A 286 -22.86 -56.36 -10.12
N VAL A 287 -24.00 -55.72 -9.81
CA VAL A 287 -25.22 -56.41 -9.32
C VAL A 287 -26.42 -56.31 -10.28
N GLY A 288 -26.15 -56.04 -11.57
CA GLY A 288 -27.15 -55.96 -12.65
C GLY A 288 -27.29 -57.23 -13.48
#